data_AF-A0A918FT62-F1
#
_entry.id   AF-A0A918FT62-F1
#
_cell.length_a   1.000
_cell.length_b   1.000
_cell.length_c   1.000
_cell.angle_alpha   90.00
_cell.angle_beta   90.00
_cell.angle_gamma   90.00
#
_symmetry.space_group_name_H-M   'P 1'
#
loop_
_entity.id
_entity.type
_entity.pdbx_description
1 polymer ?
#
loop_
_entity_poly.entity_id
_entity_poly.type
_entity_poly.pdbx_seq_one_letter_code
_entity_poly.pdbx_strand_id
1 'polypeptide(L)'
;MRWSLPQGLERVLAPVQLEWARIGHAGGRSRVRVALKAELRRLAGIVGSEQAPVVLAERLERRLAAQHGERVREPVGWLLSRGLPQRAECYATACDDQVRMDTGLVCPSCELLIGDRRALRHQVVQAMAAELPRLAPAEARAEVERRLSREVALRAARDAVRRERAVVERARREVVWAQQREELDVAKAELAARACEECGVPEAAGLCPVCSYNRTARAALEEAAQVAAAVMGPVMDLGVVAGRLAAHRVRLEGEVDRVTGRLRREGMPEAAVAWEARNLAEELLRQERARAVDALLESAEAQAEAERVFGIERARRSGELQARAVSEQARRRCAELLLAQRLSQVRAVDRPSASEEVVGWRQRMVELAARPLDEEIRVPQPAAGGCREAVSAA
;
A
#
# COMPACT_ATOMS: atom_id res chain seq x y z
N MET A 1 7.80 58.15 9.00
CA MET A 1 8.18 57.04 9.90
C MET A 1 8.31 55.78 9.06
N ARG A 2 9.52 55.22 8.91
CA ARG A 2 9.71 53.92 8.23
C ARG A 2 9.46 52.82 9.26
N TRP A 3 8.35 52.12 9.11
CA TRP A 3 8.05 50.95 9.94
C TRP A 3 8.72 49.75 9.30
N SER A 4 9.80 49.23 9.90
CA SER A 4 10.48 48.05 9.39
C SER A 4 9.68 46.80 9.76
N LEU A 5 9.25 46.04 8.76
CA LEU A 5 8.73 44.69 8.97
C LEU A 5 9.88 43.78 9.44
N PRO A 6 9.60 42.80 10.33
CA PRO A 6 10.62 41.87 10.79
C PRO A 6 11.12 40.98 9.65
N GLN A 7 12.44 40.76 9.64
CA GLN A 7 13.11 39.95 8.61
C GLN A 7 12.52 38.54 8.50
N GLY A 8 12.19 38.12 7.28
CA GLY A 8 11.60 36.82 6.97
C GLY A 8 10.08 36.74 7.17
N LEU A 9 9.40 37.84 7.49
CA LEU A 9 7.94 37.92 7.65
C LEU A 9 7.30 39.05 6.84
N GLU A 10 8.09 39.74 6.01
CA GLU A 10 7.68 40.90 5.23
C GLU A 10 6.50 40.55 4.32
N ARG A 11 6.61 39.43 3.60
CA ARG A 11 5.55 38.93 2.71
C ARG A 11 4.26 38.61 3.46
N VAL A 12 4.36 38.06 4.66
CA VAL A 12 3.20 37.65 5.47
C VAL A 12 2.50 38.87 6.08
N LEU A 13 3.27 39.85 6.55
CA LEU A 13 2.74 41.02 7.25
C LEU A 13 2.36 42.16 6.31
N ALA A 14 2.73 42.12 5.02
CA ALA A 14 2.40 43.14 4.05
C ALA A 14 0.89 43.51 4.04
N PRO A 15 -0.06 42.56 4.07
CA PRO A 15 -1.49 42.89 4.08
C PRO A 15 -1.97 43.59 5.35
N VAL A 16 -1.24 43.45 6.46
CA VAL A 16 -1.59 43.97 7.80
C VAL A 16 -0.51 44.91 8.35
N GLN A 17 0.23 45.56 7.46
CA GLN A 17 1.39 46.39 7.82
C GLN A 17 0.99 47.59 8.71
N LEU A 18 -0.22 48.13 8.51
CA LEU A 18 -0.74 49.25 9.30
C LEU A 18 -1.11 48.79 10.72
N GLU A 19 -1.68 47.61 10.85
CA GLU A 19 -2.04 46.96 12.12
C GLU A 19 -0.78 46.60 12.90
N TRP A 20 0.22 46.03 12.23
CA TRP A 20 1.52 45.68 12.80
C TRP A 20 2.22 46.89 13.39
N ALA A 21 2.26 47.99 12.65
CA ALA A 21 2.92 49.21 13.10
C ALA A 21 2.29 49.85 14.33
N ARG A 22 0.98 49.67 14.52
CA ARG A 22 0.23 50.14 15.69
C ARG A 22 0.52 49.36 16.96
N ILE A 23 1.22 48.23 16.87
CA ILE A 23 1.69 47.49 18.05
C ILE A 23 2.87 48.27 18.64
N GLY A 24 2.59 49.09 19.66
CA GLY A 24 3.57 50.00 20.24
C GLY A 24 4.60 49.36 21.19
N HIS A 25 4.31 48.19 21.76
CA HIS A 25 5.16 47.56 22.77
C HIS A 25 5.82 46.26 22.27
N ALA A 26 7.09 46.07 22.64
CA ALA A 26 7.93 44.95 22.19
C ALA A 26 7.34 43.57 22.55
N GLY A 27 6.72 43.44 23.72
CA GLY A 27 6.08 42.20 24.17
C GLY A 27 4.96 41.73 23.23
N GLY A 28 4.14 42.64 22.72
CA GLY A 28 3.05 42.33 21.78
C GLY A 28 3.58 41.86 20.43
N ARG A 29 4.58 42.58 19.90
CA ARG A 29 5.27 42.19 18.66
C ARG A 29 5.93 40.81 18.78
N SER A 30 6.53 40.50 19.93
CA SER A 30 7.16 39.21 20.17
C SER A 30 6.14 38.06 20.16
N ARG A 31 5.00 38.22 20.86
CA ARG A 31 3.93 37.20 20.89
C ARG A 31 3.38 36.92 19.50
N VAL A 32 3.06 37.96 18.74
CA VAL A 32 2.56 37.82 17.36
C VAL A 32 3.60 37.14 16.46
N ARG A 33 4.89 37.50 16.57
CA ARG A 33 5.97 36.88 15.81
C ARG A 33 6.11 35.38 16.10
N VAL A 34 5.99 34.97 17.36
CA VAL A 34 6.02 33.55 17.75
C VAL A 34 4.83 32.81 17.13
N ALA A 35 3.63 33.38 17.21
CA ALA A 35 2.42 32.80 16.62
C ALA A 35 2.52 32.68 15.10
N LEU A 36 3.00 33.71 14.40
CA LEU A 36 3.27 33.69 12.95
C LEU A 36 4.23 32.56 12.55
N LYS A 37 5.33 32.38 13.29
CA LYS A 37 6.29 31.30 13.02
C LYS A 37 5.72 29.91 13.29
N ALA A 38 4.86 29.76 14.29
CA ALA A 38 4.15 28.51 14.53
C ALA A 38 3.16 28.20 13.41
N GLU A 39 2.43 29.22 12.97
CA GLU A 39 1.47 29.15 11.89
C GLU A 39 2.12 28.77 10.55
N LEU A 40 3.23 29.42 10.20
CA LEU A 40 4.01 29.11 8.99
C LEU A 40 4.51 27.67 8.98
N ARG A 41 5.02 27.15 10.12
CA ARG A 41 5.45 25.75 10.21
C ARG A 41 4.29 24.79 10.00
N ARG A 42 3.11 25.11 10.56
CA ARG A 42 1.92 24.27 10.35
C ARG A 42 1.49 24.29 8.88
N LEU A 43 1.43 25.47 8.26
CA LEU A 43 1.07 25.62 6.85
C LEU A 43 2.06 24.96 5.92
N ALA A 44 3.36 25.00 6.22
CA ALA A 44 4.36 24.31 5.43
C ALA A 44 4.12 22.79 5.38
N GLY A 45 3.56 22.20 6.45
CA GLY A 45 3.15 20.79 6.45
C GLY A 45 1.91 20.48 5.61
N ILE A 46 1.19 21.50 5.11
CA ILE A 46 -0.03 21.34 4.30
C ILE A 46 0.23 21.72 2.85
N VAL A 47 0.85 22.88 2.60
CA VAL A 47 1.02 23.48 1.26
C VAL A 47 2.49 23.57 0.81
N GLY A 48 3.43 23.10 1.63
CA GLY A 48 4.87 23.25 1.39
C GLY A 48 5.44 24.58 1.91
N SER A 49 6.75 24.59 2.14
CA SER A 49 7.47 25.73 2.75
C SER A 49 7.44 27.00 1.88
N GLU A 50 7.47 26.86 0.56
CA GLU A 50 7.48 27.98 -0.38
C GLU A 50 6.12 28.70 -0.44
N GLN A 51 5.03 27.94 -0.37
CA GLN A 51 3.67 28.48 -0.51
C GLN A 51 3.08 28.96 0.83
N ALA A 52 3.58 28.47 1.96
CA ALA A 52 3.08 28.81 3.29
C ALA A 52 3.04 30.32 3.60
N PRO A 53 4.07 31.14 3.26
CA PRO A 53 4.01 32.58 3.45
C PRO A 53 2.93 33.27 2.61
N VAL A 54 2.67 32.76 1.40
CA VAL A 54 1.66 33.30 0.47
C VAL A 54 0.26 33.07 1.04
N VAL A 55 -0.04 31.82 1.38
CA VAL A 55 -1.33 31.41 1.95
C VAL A 55 -1.63 32.15 3.24
N LEU A 56 -0.61 32.37 4.09
CA LEU A 56 -0.79 33.10 5.34
C LEU A 56 -1.03 34.60 5.11
N ALA A 57 -0.38 35.20 4.11
CA ALA A 57 -0.64 36.59 3.72
C ALA A 57 -2.07 36.75 3.19
N GLU A 58 -2.48 35.91 2.25
CA GLU A 58 -3.85 35.93 1.69
C GLU A 58 -4.91 35.69 2.76
N ARG A 59 -4.64 34.82 3.74
CA ARG A 59 -5.51 34.63 4.91
C ARG A 59 -5.70 35.94 5.68
N LEU A 60 -4.60 36.61 6.02
CA LEU A 60 -4.65 37.87 6.76
C LEU A 60 -5.39 38.95 5.98
N GLU A 61 -5.16 39.02 4.67
CA GLU A 61 -5.85 39.92 3.75
C GLU A 61 -7.36 39.65 3.72
N ARG A 62 -7.79 38.41 3.49
CA ARG A 62 -9.22 38.03 3.48
C ARG A 62 -9.89 38.40 4.80
N ARG A 63 -9.23 38.16 5.93
CA ARG A 63 -9.78 38.44 7.27
C ARG A 63 -9.81 39.92 7.60
N LEU A 64 -8.88 40.69 7.06
CA LEU A 64 -8.90 42.15 7.15
C LEU A 64 -10.06 42.70 6.30
N ALA A 65 -10.22 42.22 5.07
CA ALA A 65 -11.34 42.59 4.19
C ALA A 65 -12.71 42.25 4.80
N ALA A 66 -12.82 41.12 5.50
CA ALA A 66 -14.04 40.71 6.21
C ALA A 66 -14.44 41.64 7.37
N GLN A 67 -13.63 42.64 7.73
CA GLN A 67 -14.04 43.71 8.67
C GLN A 67 -14.79 44.85 7.98
N HIS A 68 -15.06 44.75 6.68
CA HIS A 68 -15.87 45.74 5.94
C HIS A 68 -15.34 47.18 6.07
N GLY A 69 -14.02 47.35 6.15
CA GLY A 69 -13.36 48.65 6.29
C GLY A 69 -13.27 49.18 7.73
N GLU A 70 -13.80 48.45 8.72
CA GLU A 70 -13.62 48.82 10.13
C GLU A 70 -12.16 48.63 10.57
N ARG A 71 -11.64 49.64 11.26
CA ARG A 71 -10.27 49.61 11.78
C ARG A 71 -10.17 48.60 12.93
N VAL A 72 -9.15 47.73 12.87
CA VAL A 72 -8.81 46.82 13.97
C VAL A 72 -8.55 47.61 15.26
N ARG A 73 -9.39 47.43 16.29
CA ARG A 73 -9.27 48.17 17.55
C ARG A 73 -8.02 47.76 18.33
N GLU A 74 -7.80 46.45 18.47
CA GLU A 74 -6.71 45.86 19.26
C GLU A 74 -5.91 44.89 18.36
N PRO A 75 -4.80 45.35 17.75
CA PRO A 75 -4.09 44.58 16.72
C PRO A 75 -3.48 43.25 17.19
N VAL A 76 -3.01 43.17 18.44
CA VAL A 76 -2.36 41.95 18.94
C VAL A 76 -3.40 40.85 19.12
N GLY A 77 -4.49 41.13 19.84
CA GLY A 77 -5.56 40.17 20.03
C GLY A 77 -6.30 39.85 18.74
N TRP A 78 -6.45 40.80 17.81
CA TRP A 78 -7.01 40.50 16.50
C TRP A 78 -6.14 39.48 15.73
N LEU A 79 -4.82 39.69 15.65
CA LEU A 79 -3.93 38.74 14.98
C LEU A 79 -3.98 37.36 15.65
N LEU A 80 -3.93 37.30 16.98
CA LEU A 80 -3.88 36.04 17.71
C LEU A 80 -5.20 35.27 17.74
N SER A 81 -6.35 35.95 17.77
CA SER A 81 -7.66 35.29 17.89
C SER A 81 -8.40 35.15 16.57
N ARG A 82 -8.19 36.09 15.64
CA ARG A 82 -8.95 36.17 14.38
C ARG A 82 -8.08 36.12 13.15
N GLY A 83 -6.88 36.67 13.14
CA GLY A 83 -6.04 36.77 11.94
C GLY A 83 -5.30 35.48 11.59
N LEU A 84 -4.63 34.88 12.57
CA LEU A 84 -3.75 33.72 12.37
C LEU A 84 -4.46 32.36 12.44
N PRO A 85 -5.34 32.07 13.42
CA PRO A 85 -5.83 30.70 13.60
C PRO A 85 -6.68 30.23 12.43
N GLN A 86 -6.41 29.07 11.84
CA GLN A 86 -7.28 28.48 10.83
C GLN A 86 -8.68 28.23 11.40
N ARG A 87 -9.74 28.58 10.66
CA ARG A 87 -11.12 28.33 11.10
C ARG A 87 -11.49 26.87 10.91
N ALA A 88 -11.67 26.14 12.00
CA ALA A 88 -11.96 24.70 12.00
C ALA A 88 -13.46 24.36 11.85
N GLU A 89 -14.17 25.08 10.98
CA GLU A 89 -15.60 24.78 10.69
C GLU A 89 -15.76 23.67 9.65
N CYS A 90 -14.71 23.42 8.85
CA CYS A 90 -14.68 22.41 7.81
C CYS A 90 -13.89 21.19 8.28
N TYR A 91 -14.30 20.00 7.83
CA TYR A 91 -13.58 18.75 8.11
C TYR A 91 -12.32 18.57 7.25
N ALA A 92 -12.14 19.36 6.18
CA ALA A 92 -10.95 19.32 5.36
C ALA A 92 -9.80 20.09 6.01
N THR A 93 -8.68 19.40 6.29
CA THR A 93 -7.47 19.99 6.91
C THR A 93 -6.85 21.10 6.06
N ALA A 94 -6.98 21.02 4.74
CA ALA A 94 -6.51 22.04 3.79
C ALA A 94 -7.48 23.22 3.61
N CYS A 95 -8.64 23.24 4.28
CA CYS A 95 -9.62 24.32 4.15
C CYS A 95 -9.38 25.44 5.18
N ASP A 96 -9.35 26.68 4.73
CA ASP A 96 -9.41 27.86 5.58
C ASP A 96 -10.48 28.82 5.07
N ASP A 97 -11.54 28.98 5.84
CA ASP A 97 -12.64 29.91 5.56
C ASP A 97 -13.25 29.72 4.15
N GLN A 98 -13.68 28.48 3.85
CA GLN A 98 -14.28 28.07 2.57
C GLN A 98 -13.33 28.07 1.37
N VAL A 99 -12.05 28.36 1.56
CA VAL A 99 -11.03 28.32 0.51
C VAL A 99 -10.05 27.20 0.80
N ARG A 100 -9.69 26.42 -0.22
CA ARG A 100 -8.61 25.44 -0.16
C ARG A 100 -7.26 26.15 -0.21
N MET A 101 -6.41 25.90 0.78
CA MET A 101 -5.10 26.52 0.88
C MET A 101 -4.11 26.00 -0.18
N ASP A 102 -4.29 24.77 -0.66
CA ASP A 102 -3.43 24.13 -1.65
C ASP A 102 -3.79 24.53 -3.09
N THR A 103 -5.08 24.78 -3.38
CA THR A 103 -5.53 25.12 -4.74
C THR A 103 -6.02 26.56 -4.90
N GLY A 104 -6.28 27.28 -3.81
CA GLY A 104 -6.91 28.61 -3.83
C GLY A 104 -8.39 28.62 -4.25
N LEU A 105 -8.98 27.45 -4.54
CA LEU A 105 -10.36 27.31 -5.00
C LEU A 105 -11.34 27.22 -3.83
N VAL A 106 -12.64 27.38 -4.13
CA VAL A 106 -13.71 27.11 -3.17
C VAL A 106 -13.59 25.66 -2.68
N CYS A 107 -13.75 25.46 -1.37
CA CYS A 107 -13.63 24.17 -0.75
C CYS A 107 -14.88 23.32 -1.00
N PRO A 108 -14.78 22.17 -1.71
CA PRO A 108 -15.93 21.31 -1.95
C PRO A 108 -16.58 20.80 -0.66
N SER A 109 -15.76 20.58 0.37
CA SER A 109 -16.25 20.18 1.70
C SER A 109 -17.08 21.27 2.37
N CYS A 110 -16.72 22.54 2.20
CA CYS A 110 -17.54 23.65 2.67
C CYS A 110 -18.83 23.78 1.87
N GLU A 111 -18.81 23.59 0.55
CA GLU A 111 -20.03 23.59 -0.28
C GLU A 111 -21.02 22.52 0.19
N LEU A 112 -20.54 21.32 0.46
CA LEU A 112 -21.35 20.25 1.04
C LEU A 112 -21.91 20.63 2.41
N LEU A 113 -21.10 21.17 3.32
CA LEU A 113 -21.56 21.63 4.64
C LEU A 113 -22.62 22.74 4.53
N ILE A 114 -22.45 23.67 3.59
CA ILE A 114 -23.43 24.72 3.32
C ILE A 114 -24.73 24.11 2.76
N GLY A 115 -24.61 23.16 1.83
CA GLY A 115 -25.72 22.38 1.30
C GLY A 115 -26.50 21.68 2.40
N ASP A 116 -25.82 20.96 3.29
CA ASP A 116 -26.42 20.26 4.43
C ASP A 116 -27.13 21.22 5.40
N ARG A 117 -26.53 22.37 5.69
CA ARG A 117 -27.14 23.40 6.55
C ARG A 117 -28.40 23.98 5.91
N ARG A 118 -28.39 24.25 4.59
CA ARG A 118 -29.55 24.73 3.84
C ARG A 118 -30.66 23.68 3.80
N ALA A 119 -30.32 22.43 3.51
CA ALA A 119 -31.25 21.31 3.49
C ALA A 119 -31.93 21.14 4.85
N LEU A 120 -31.16 21.16 5.95
CA LEU A 120 -31.71 21.11 7.30
C LEU A 120 -32.66 22.28 7.57
N ARG A 121 -32.28 23.51 7.19
CA ARG A 121 -33.16 24.68 7.35
C ARG A 121 -34.47 24.51 6.60
N HIS A 122 -34.43 24.04 5.36
CA HIS A 122 -35.64 23.78 4.57
C HIS A 122 -36.52 22.71 5.21
N GLN A 123 -35.92 21.60 5.68
CA GLN A 123 -36.66 20.54 6.38
C GLN A 123 -37.36 21.06 7.63
N VAL A 124 -36.67 21.85 8.46
CA VAL A 124 -37.26 22.43 9.67
C VAL A 124 -38.39 23.40 9.34
N VAL A 125 -38.21 24.26 8.34
CA VAL A 125 -39.25 25.21 7.90
C VAL A 125 -40.48 24.47 7.38
N GLN A 126 -40.30 23.45 6.54
CA GLN A 126 -41.41 22.64 6.01
C GLN A 126 -42.16 21.90 7.11
N ALA A 127 -41.44 21.25 8.02
CA ALA A 127 -42.05 20.56 9.16
C ALA A 127 -42.82 21.53 10.07
N MET A 128 -42.25 22.70 10.37
CA MET A 128 -42.93 23.74 11.15
C MET A 128 -44.19 24.24 10.47
N ALA A 129 -44.15 24.51 9.16
CA ALA A 129 -45.29 25.01 8.40
C ALA A 129 -46.44 23.99 8.32
N ALA A 130 -46.12 22.70 8.25
CA ALA A 130 -47.11 21.62 8.30
C ALA A 130 -47.78 21.49 9.67
N GLU A 131 -47.01 21.63 10.76
CA GLU A 131 -47.52 21.47 12.12
C GLU A 131 -48.24 22.71 12.66
N LEU A 132 -47.77 23.91 12.29
CA LEU A 132 -48.23 25.19 12.85
C LEU A 132 -48.53 26.21 11.73
N PRO A 133 -49.58 25.98 10.91
CA PRO A 133 -49.81 26.74 9.68
C PRO A 133 -50.27 28.20 9.90
N ARG A 134 -50.64 28.60 11.13
CA ARG A 134 -51.25 29.90 11.43
C ARG A 134 -50.39 30.83 12.30
N LEU A 135 -49.09 30.53 12.45
CA LEU A 135 -48.20 31.40 13.23
C LEU A 135 -47.98 32.75 12.54
N ALA A 136 -47.90 33.82 13.33
CA ALA A 136 -47.48 35.11 12.82
C ALA A 136 -46.01 35.03 12.33
N PRO A 137 -45.59 35.85 11.34
CA PRO A 137 -44.26 35.74 10.74
C PRO A 137 -43.09 35.86 11.74
N ALA A 138 -43.23 36.68 12.78
CA ALA A 138 -42.21 36.81 13.82
C ALA A 138 -42.11 35.56 14.71
N GLU A 139 -43.25 34.99 15.08
CA GLU A 139 -43.34 33.77 15.88
C GLU A 139 -42.84 32.55 15.10
N ALA A 140 -43.17 32.47 13.80
CA ALA A 140 -42.66 31.44 12.90
C ALA A 140 -41.13 31.46 12.78
N ARG A 141 -40.53 32.66 12.70
CA ARG A 141 -39.05 32.80 12.67
C ARG A 141 -38.41 32.32 13.96
N ALA A 142 -38.92 32.74 15.10
CA ALA A 142 -38.42 32.33 16.41
C ALA A 142 -38.56 30.80 16.61
N GLU A 143 -39.66 30.22 16.15
CA GLU A 143 -39.92 28.79 16.23
C GLU A 143 -38.93 27.98 15.37
N VAL A 144 -38.69 28.40 14.13
CA VAL A 144 -37.69 27.77 13.23
C VAL A 144 -36.30 27.83 13.84
N GLU A 145 -35.88 28.98 14.40
CA GLU A 145 -34.58 29.14 15.05
C GLU A 145 -34.43 28.23 16.28
N ARG A 146 -35.49 28.12 17.10
CA ARG A 146 -35.52 27.23 18.26
C ARG A 146 -35.38 25.76 17.85
N ARG A 147 -36.08 25.33 16.80
CA ARG A 147 -36.00 23.96 16.27
C ARG A 147 -34.63 23.66 15.64
N LEU A 148 -34.07 24.60 14.88
CA LEU A 148 -32.72 24.46 14.32
C LEU A 148 -31.67 24.34 15.41
N SER A 149 -31.74 25.19 16.43
CA SER A 149 -30.81 25.15 17.56
C SER A 149 -30.85 23.80 18.28
N ARG A 150 -32.05 23.23 18.47
CA ARG A 150 -32.22 21.89 19.06
C ARG A 150 -31.59 20.80 18.21
N GLU A 151 -31.82 20.81 16.90
CA GLU A 151 -31.28 19.79 15.99
C GLU A 151 -29.75 19.87 15.88
N VAL A 152 -29.18 21.08 15.84
CA VAL A 152 -27.73 21.29 15.87
C VAL A 152 -27.13 20.77 17.18
N ALA A 153 -27.75 21.07 18.32
CA ALA A 153 -27.30 20.57 19.62
C ALA A 153 -27.33 19.03 19.70
N LEU A 154 -28.39 18.40 19.18
CA LEU A 154 -28.52 16.94 19.14
C LEU A 154 -27.44 16.30 18.27
N ARG A 155 -27.16 16.87 17.09
CA ARG A 155 -26.07 16.41 16.21
C ARG A 155 -24.72 16.56 16.89
N ALA A 156 -24.44 17.71 17.50
CA ALA A 156 -23.18 17.95 18.22
C ALA A 156 -22.95 16.94 19.35
N ALA A 157 -24.00 16.58 20.12
CA ALA A 157 -23.93 15.58 21.16
C ALA A 157 -23.60 14.17 20.60
N ARG A 158 -24.29 13.76 19.51
CA ARG A 158 -24.00 12.48 18.84
C ARG A 158 -22.58 12.42 18.31
N ASP A 159 -22.08 13.53 17.76
CA ASP A 159 -20.74 13.62 17.21
C ASP A 159 -19.67 13.53 18.31
N ALA A 160 -19.92 14.13 19.48
CA ALA A 160 -19.05 14.00 20.66
C ALA A 160 -18.89 12.53 21.09
N VAL A 161 -20.00 11.81 21.25
CA VAL A 161 -19.99 10.38 21.58
C VAL A 161 -19.24 9.56 20.53
N ARG A 162 -19.43 9.86 19.23
CA ARG A 162 -18.69 9.16 18.15
C ARG A 162 -17.18 9.42 18.24
N ARG A 163 -16.76 10.65 18.56
CA ARG A 163 -15.33 10.97 18.71
C ARG A 163 -14.71 10.23 19.89
N GLU A 164 -15.39 10.18 21.03
CA GLU A 164 -14.92 9.45 22.21
C GLU A 164 -14.73 7.96 21.90
N ARG A 165 -15.73 7.33 21.27
CA ARG A 165 -15.62 5.93 20.83
C ARG A 165 -14.47 5.72 19.86
N ALA A 166 -14.28 6.62 18.90
CA ALA A 166 -13.18 6.53 17.93
C ALA A 166 -11.79 6.66 18.60
N VAL A 167 -11.66 7.42 19.69
CA VAL A 167 -10.40 7.48 20.47
C VAL A 167 -10.13 6.13 21.14
N VAL A 168 -11.13 5.56 21.81
CA VAL A 168 -11.00 4.25 22.48
C VAL A 168 -10.66 3.14 21.49
N GLU A 169 -11.36 3.09 20.35
CA GLU A 169 -11.11 2.08 19.31
C GLU A 169 -9.74 2.23 18.67
N ARG A 170 -9.25 3.46 18.46
CA ARG A 170 -7.87 3.67 17.97
C ARG A 170 -6.84 3.16 18.98
N ALA A 171 -7.00 3.51 20.26
CA ALA A 171 -6.10 3.03 21.30
C ALA A 171 -6.06 1.49 21.38
N ARG A 172 -7.23 0.83 21.26
CA ARG A 172 -7.30 -0.65 21.21
C ARG A 172 -6.55 -1.23 20.03
N ARG A 173 -6.70 -0.65 18.83
CA ARG A 173 -5.99 -1.11 17.62
C ARG A 173 -4.48 -0.90 17.73
N GLU A 174 -4.05 0.21 18.31
CA GLU A 174 -2.63 0.51 18.53
C GLU A 174 -1.96 -0.53 19.43
N VAL A 175 -2.66 -1.00 20.47
CA VAL A 175 -2.17 -2.09 21.34
C VAL A 175 -1.99 -3.39 20.56
N VAL A 176 -2.99 -3.81 19.78
CA VAL A 176 -2.91 -5.04 18.96
C VAL A 176 -1.77 -4.96 17.94
N TRP A 177 -1.62 -3.83 17.26
CA TRP A 177 -0.51 -3.63 16.32
C TRP A 177 0.86 -3.54 16.99
N ALA A 178 0.93 -3.06 18.23
CA ALA A 178 2.18 -3.11 19.00
C ALA A 178 2.56 -4.56 19.32
N GLN A 179 1.62 -5.36 19.80
CA GLN A 179 1.83 -6.79 20.10
C GLN A 179 2.27 -7.57 18.86
N GLN A 180 1.57 -7.39 17.72
CA GLN A 180 1.94 -8.05 16.46
C GLN A 180 3.35 -7.66 15.98
N ARG A 181 3.77 -6.40 16.18
CA ARG A 181 5.13 -5.98 15.81
C ARG A 181 6.17 -6.67 16.69
N GLU A 182 5.91 -6.75 18.01
CA GLU A 182 6.80 -7.42 18.94
C GLU A 182 6.93 -8.91 18.61
N GLU A 183 5.82 -9.61 18.35
CA GLU A 183 5.83 -11.01 17.92
C GLU A 183 6.63 -11.22 16.63
N LEU A 184 6.45 -10.34 15.64
CA LEU A 184 7.20 -10.40 14.38
C LEU A 184 8.69 -10.11 14.58
N ASP A 185 9.04 -9.20 15.48
CA ASP A 185 10.43 -8.86 15.79
C ASP A 185 11.13 -10.00 16.55
N VAL A 186 10.42 -10.66 17.47
CA VAL A 186 10.89 -11.90 18.12
C VAL A 186 11.12 -13.00 17.08
N ALA A 187 10.13 -13.27 16.22
CA ALA A 187 10.26 -14.31 15.18
C ALA A 187 11.40 -14.01 14.20
N LYS A 188 11.60 -12.74 13.83
CA LYS A 188 12.75 -12.33 13.00
C LYS A 188 14.08 -12.52 13.71
N ALA A 189 14.16 -12.20 15.01
CA ALA A 189 15.38 -12.39 15.80
C ALA A 189 15.71 -13.88 15.95
N GLU A 190 14.71 -14.71 16.25
CA GLU A 190 14.86 -16.17 16.30
C GLU A 190 15.32 -16.74 14.97
N LEU A 191 14.72 -16.29 13.86
CA LEU A 191 15.17 -16.68 12.52
C LEU A 191 16.61 -16.25 12.31
N ALA A 192 16.93 -14.97 12.50
CA ALA A 192 18.25 -14.41 12.28
C ALA A 192 19.34 -15.17 13.05
N ALA A 193 19.07 -15.60 14.29
CA ALA A 193 20.01 -16.35 15.12
C ALA A 193 20.32 -17.77 14.62
N ARG A 194 19.51 -18.35 13.72
CA ARG A 194 19.74 -19.70 13.20
C ARG A 194 21.03 -19.77 12.38
N ALA A 195 21.85 -20.77 12.66
CA ALA A 195 23.01 -21.08 11.85
C ALA A 195 22.63 -21.57 10.45
N CYS A 196 23.57 -21.52 9.52
CA CYS A 196 23.39 -22.04 8.16
C CYS A 196 23.30 -23.56 8.19
N GLU A 197 22.24 -24.11 7.60
CA GLU A 197 22.00 -25.57 7.51
C GLU A 197 23.07 -26.32 6.72
N GLU A 198 23.77 -25.66 5.79
CA GLU A 198 24.78 -26.32 4.93
C GLU A 198 26.21 -26.20 5.47
N CYS A 199 26.61 -25.02 5.95
CA CYS A 199 27.99 -24.76 6.37
C CYS A 199 28.17 -24.43 7.86
N GLY A 200 27.08 -24.35 8.63
CA GLY A 200 27.13 -24.12 10.08
C GLY A 200 27.48 -22.69 10.51
N VAL A 201 27.66 -21.75 9.58
CA VAL A 201 27.94 -20.33 9.92
C VAL A 201 26.81 -19.78 10.80
N PRO A 202 27.12 -19.18 11.96
CA PRO A 202 26.10 -18.67 12.88
C PRO A 202 25.37 -17.46 12.30
N GLU A 203 24.20 -17.13 12.87
CA GLU A 203 23.42 -15.92 12.53
C GLU A 203 23.09 -15.77 11.03
N ALA A 204 22.78 -16.89 10.37
CA ALA A 204 22.62 -16.96 8.92
C ALA A 204 21.16 -17.08 8.47
N ALA A 205 20.18 -16.92 9.36
CA ALA A 205 18.76 -17.09 9.03
C ALA A 205 18.40 -18.44 8.37
N GLY A 206 19.14 -19.50 8.71
CA GLY A 206 19.01 -20.85 8.12
C GLY A 206 19.88 -21.09 6.88
N LEU A 207 20.19 -20.09 6.05
CA LEU A 207 21.12 -20.21 4.91
C LEU A 207 21.97 -18.97 4.74
N CYS A 208 23.29 -19.11 4.86
CA CYS A 208 24.19 -18.01 4.61
C CYS A 208 24.13 -17.59 3.12
N PRO A 209 24.50 -16.35 2.79
CA PRO A 209 24.47 -15.87 1.40
C PRO A 209 25.19 -16.79 0.42
N VAL A 210 26.36 -17.32 0.78
CA VAL A 210 27.15 -18.24 -0.07
C VAL A 210 26.38 -19.53 -0.38
N CYS A 211 25.89 -20.22 0.66
CA CYS A 211 25.13 -21.46 0.51
C CYS A 211 23.79 -21.24 -0.21
N SER A 212 23.11 -20.13 0.08
CA SER A 212 21.90 -19.72 -0.63
C SER A 212 22.16 -19.54 -2.13
N TYR A 213 23.19 -18.76 -2.51
CA TYR A 213 23.56 -18.55 -3.90
C TYR A 213 23.98 -19.85 -4.60
N ASN A 214 24.77 -20.69 -3.95
CA ASN A 214 25.18 -21.99 -4.50
C ASN A 214 24.00 -22.95 -4.67
N ARG A 215 23.03 -22.95 -3.75
CA ARG A 215 21.79 -23.74 -3.87
C ARG A 215 20.93 -23.24 -5.03
N THR A 216 20.76 -21.93 -5.17
CA THR A 216 20.04 -21.32 -6.30
C THR A 216 20.73 -21.60 -7.63
N ALA A 217 22.07 -21.48 -7.69
CA ALA A 217 22.86 -21.77 -8.89
C ALA A 217 22.66 -23.23 -9.34
N ARG A 218 22.79 -24.20 -8.42
CA ARG A 218 22.55 -25.63 -8.71
C ARG A 218 21.13 -25.88 -9.23
N ALA A 219 20.12 -25.30 -8.59
CA ALA A 219 18.73 -25.45 -9.02
C ALA A 219 18.48 -24.85 -10.42
N ALA A 220 19.07 -23.68 -10.72
CA ALA A 220 18.94 -23.05 -12.02
C ALA A 220 19.67 -23.84 -13.12
N LEU A 221 20.85 -24.40 -12.84
CA LEU A 221 21.58 -25.26 -13.79
C LEU A 221 20.82 -26.56 -14.08
N GLU A 222 20.25 -27.17 -13.03
CA GLU A 222 19.44 -28.37 -13.17
C GLU A 222 18.21 -28.10 -14.04
N GLU A 223 17.49 -27.00 -13.78
CA GLU A 223 16.34 -26.62 -14.59
C GLU A 223 16.76 -26.29 -16.04
N ALA A 224 17.90 -25.62 -16.24
CA ALA A 224 18.41 -25.29 -17.57
C ALA A 224 18.75 -26.56 -18.37
N ALA A 225 19.33 -27.57 -17.73
CA ALA A 225 19.62 -28.86 -18.35
C ALA A 225 18.33 -29.61 -18.74
N GLN A 226 17.31 -29.58 -17.88
CA GLN A 226 15.99 -30.15 -18.17
C GLN A 226 15.32 -29.45 -19.36
N VAL A 227 15.38 -28.12 -19.42
CA VAL A 227 14.83 -27.32 -20.52
C VAL A 227 15.54 -27.66 -21.83
N ALA A 228 16.87 -27.72 -21.83
CA ALA A 228 17.65 -28.08 -23.02
C ALA A 228 17.31 -29.50 -23.51
N ALA A 229 17.15 -30.46 -22.60
CA ALA A 229 16.78 -31.84 -22.93
C ALA A 229 15.35 -31.97 -23.49
N ALA A 230 14.44 -31.04 -23.16
CA ALA A 230 13.03 -31.06 -23.56
C ALA A 230 12.78 -30.61 -25.01
N VAL A 231 13.76 -30.03 -25.69
CA VAL A 231 13.59 -29.43 -27.02
C VAL A 231 13.37 -30.47 -28.13
N MET A 232 13.93 -31.67 -27.99
CA MET A 232 14.07 -32.62 -29.10
C MET A 232 13.06 -33.76 -29.06
N GLY A 233 11.98 -33.61 -29.84
CA GLY A 233 10.99 -34.63 -30.20
C GLY A 233 10.18 -35.23 -29.04
N PRO A 234 9.13 -36.04 -29.32
CA PRO A 234 8.47 -36.83 -28.28
C PRO A 234 9.46 -37.78 -27.60
N VAL A 235 9.34 -37.92 -26.27
CA VAL A 235 10.15 -38.83 -25.45
C VAL A 235 9.77 -40.28 -25.79
N MET A 236 10.43 -40.84 -26.81
CA MET A 236 10.22 -42.24 -27.22
C MET A 236 11.21 -43.20 -26.54
N ASP A 237 12.37 -42.69 -26.10
CA ASP A 237 13.41 -43.45 -25.43
C ASP A 237 13.94 -42.70 -24.21
N LEU A 238 13.68 -43.25 -23.02
CA LEU A 238 14.10 -42.70 -21.73
C LEU A 238 15.64 -42.68 -21.58
N GLY A 239 16.34 -43.64 -22.18
CA GLY A 239 17.81 -43.70 -22.15
C GLY A 239 18.45 -42.57 -22.97
N VAL A 240 17.85 -42.24 -24.12
CA VAL A 240 18.28 -41.09 -24.93
C VAL A 240 18.03 -39.77 -24.18
N VAL A 241 16.89 -39.63 -23.49
CA VAL A 241 16.60 -38.44 -22.68
C VAL A 241 17.60 -38.30 -21.53
N ALA A 242 17.86 -39.38 -20.78
CA ALA A 242 18.81 -39.38 -19.68
C ALA A 242 20.24 -39.03 -20.14
N GLY A 243 20.69 -39.61 -21.25
CA GLY A 243 22.00 -39.31 -21.83
C GLY A 243 22.15 -37.84 -22.26
N ARG A 244 21.10 -37.26 -22.86
CA ARG A 244 21.08 -35.83 -23.22
C ARG A 244 21.06 -34.94 -21.98
N LEU A 245 20.24 -35.25 -20.98
CA LEU A 245 20.18 -34.50 -19.73
C LEU A 245 21.56 -34.46 -19.06
N ALA A 246 22.24 -35.61 -18.95
CA ALA A 246 23.60 -35.70 -18.42
C ALA A 246 24.60 -34.87 -19.23
N ALA A 247 24.54 -34.91 -20.57
CA ALA A 247 25.42 -34.10 -21.42
C ALA A 247 25.20 -32.59 -21.22
N HIS A 248 23.94 -32.15 -21.09
CA HIS A 248 23.62 -30.75 -20.82
C HIS A 248 24.05 -30.28 -19.44
N ARG A 249 23.89 -31.13 -18.40
CA ARG A 249 24.42 -30.86 -17.04
C ARG A 249 25.92 -30.57 -17.09
N VAL A 250 26.70 -31.50 -17.66
CA VAL A 250 28.16 -31.37 -17.76
C VAL A 250 28.57 -30.10 -18.52
N ARG A 251 27.89 -29.78 -19.63
CA ARG A 251 28.18 -28.55 -20.39
C ARG A 251 27.94 -27.29 -19.55
N LEU A 252 26.76 -27.19 -18.93
CA LEU A 252 26.33 -26.00 -18.19
C LEU A 252 27.15 -25.81 -16.90
N GLU A 253 27.41 -26.89 -16.16
CA GLU A 253 28.30 -26.90 -15.01
C GLU A 253 29.72 -26.45 -15.41
N GLY A 254 30.24 -26.98 -16.53
CA GLY A 254 31.54 -26.58 -17.06
C GLY A 254 31.64 -25.10 -17.44
N GLU A 255 30.55 -24.45 -17.85
CA GLU A 255 30.54 -23.00 -18.09
C GLU A 255 30.64 -22.20 -16.79
N VAL A 256 29.89 -22.59 -15.75
CA VAL A 256 29.96 -21.96 -14.43
C VAL A 256 31.31 -22.22 -13.76
N ASP A 257 31.84 -23.43 -13.83
CA ASP A 257 33.13 -23.82 -13.25
C ASP A 257 34.29 -23.03 -13.86
N ARG A 258 34.25 -22.75 -15.17
CA ARG A 258 35.26 -21.90 -15.83
C ARG A 258 35.29 -20.48 -15.26
N VAL A 259 34.11 -19.87 -15.09
CA VAL A 259 33.99 -18.50 -14.58
C VAL A 259 34.35 -18.44 -13.11
N THR A 260 33.77 -19.31 -12.29
CA THR A 260 34.05 -19.34 -10.85
C THR A 260 35.50 -19.72 -10.56
N GLY A 261 36.08 -20.66 -11.31
CA GLY A 261 37.49 -21.02 -11.22
C GLY A 261 38.44 -19.88 -11.61
N ARG A 262 38.06 -19.03 -12.59
CA ARG A 262 38.81 -17.81 -12.90
C ARG A 262 38.75 -16.81 -11.75
N LEU A 263 37.55 -16.51 -11.23
CA LEU A 263 37.37 -15.54 -10.15
C LEU A 263 38.11 -15.96 -8.86
N ARG A 264 38.12 -17.26 -8.53
CA ARG A 264 38.90 -17.78 -7.39
C ARG A 264 40.40 -17.60 -7.60
N ARG A 265 40.93 -17.82 -8.81
CA ARG A 265 42.35 -17.56 -9.13
C ARG A 265 42.73 -16.09 -9.07
N GLU A 266 41.77 -15.20 -9.33
CA GLU A 266 41.92 -13.74 -9.16
C GLU A 266 41.83 -13.30 -7.68
N GLY A 267 41.59 -14.22 -6.75
CA GLY A 267 41.53 -13.93 -5.31
C GLY A 267 40.21 -13.30 -4.85
N MET A 268 39.14 -13.45 -5.62
CA MET A 268 37.83 -12.89 -5.26
C MET A 268 37.24 -13.57 -4.00
N PRO A 269 36.53 -12.84 -3.13
CA PRO A 269 35.83 -13.43 -1.98
C PRO A 269 34.81 -14.48 -2.41
N GLU A 270 34.66 -15.58 -1.65
CA GLU A 270 33.76 -16.68 -2.02
C GLU A 270 32.29 -16.23 -2.15
N ALA A 271 31.86 -15.22 -1.39
CA ALA A 271 30.53 -14.63 -1.55
C ALA A 271 30.32 -13.98 -2.92
N ALA A 272 31.33 -13.30 -3.46
CA ALA A 272 31.28 -12.73 -4.80
C ALA A 272 31.30 -13.84 -5.86
N VAL A 273 32.12 -14.88 -5.67
CA VAL A 273 32.17 -16.05 -6.57
C VAL A 273 30.81 -16.77 -6.62
N ALA A 274 30.18 -17.02 -5.47
CA ALA A 274 28.88 -17.68 -5.39
C ALA A 274 27.76 -16.82 -6.01
N TRP A 275 27.80 -15.50 -5.80
CA TRP A 275 26.85 -14.56 -6.43
C TRP A 275 26.97 -14.57 -7.97
N GLU A 276 28.19 -14.54 -8.50
CA GLU A 276 28.45 -14.65 -9.94
C GLU A 276 28.01 -16.01 -10.50
N ALA A 277 28.27 -17.10 -9.78
CA ALA A 277 27.81 -18.44 -10.16
C ALA A 277 26.29 -18.48 -10.30
N ARG A 278 25.55 -17.90 -9.34
CA ARG A 278 24.09 -17.80 -9.38
C ARG A 278 23.61 -16.99 -10.58
N ASN A 279 24.15 -15.79 -10.78
CA ASN A 279 23.71 -14.93 -11.88
C ASN A 279 23.94 -15.58 -13.25
N LEU A 280 25.10 -16.23 -13.43
CA LEU A 280 25.42 -16.95 -14.66
C LEU A 280 24.48 -18.15 -14.85
N ALA A 281 24.19 -18.92 -13.79
CA ALA A 281 23.25 -20.04 -13.88
C ALA A 281 21.82 -19.58 -14.26
N GLU A 282 21.34 -18.47 -13.68
CA GLU A 282 20.03 -17.89 -14.03
C GLU A 282 20.01 -17.33 -15.46
N GLU A 283 21.11 -16.75 -15.91
CA GLU A 283 21.30 -16.31 -17.30
C GLU A 283 21.22 -17.50 -18.26
N LEU A 284 21.97 -18.57 -17.99
CA LEU A 284 21.97 -19.79 -18.78
C LEU A 284 20.58 -20.42 -18.83
N LEU A 285 19.86 -20.48 -17.71
CA LEU A 285 18.46 -20.95 -17.69
C LEU A 285 17.57 -20.11 -18.62
N ARG A 286 17.72 -18.78 -18.60
CA ARG A 286 16.94 -17.89 -19.47
C ARG A 286 17.27 -18.12 -20.94
N GLN A 287 18.54 -18.31 -21.27
CA GLN A 287 19.01 -18.60 -22.62
C GLN A 287 18.50 -19.96 -23.11
N GLU A 288 18.56 -21.00 -22.29
CA GLU A 288 18.05 -22.32 -22.65
C GLU A 288 16.53 -22.31 -22.84
N ARG A 289 15.78 -21.56 -22.01
CA ARG A 289 14.33 -21.34 -22.23
C ARG A 289 14.03 -20.63 -23.55
N ALA A 290 14.78 -19.58 -23.87
CA ALA A 290 14.61 -18.86 -25.14
C ALA A 290 14.89 -19.79 -26.34
N ARG A 291 16.03 -20.49 -26.33
CA ARG A 291 16.40 -21.47 -27.37
C ARG A 291 15.37 -22.58 -27.51
N ALA A 292 14.84 -23.06 -26.39
CA ALA A 292 13.82 -24.10 -26.39
C ALA A 292 12.51 -23.64 -27.03
N VAL A 293 12.05 -22.43 -26.68
CA VAL A 293 10.86 -21.84 -27.32
C VAL A 293 11.11 -21.60 -28.81
N ASP A 294 12.25 -21.03 -29.18
CA ASP A 294 12.60 -20.77 -30.59
C ASP A 294 12.59 -22.06 -31.42
N ALA A 295 13.18 -23.14 -30.90
CA ALA A 295 13.16 -24.44 -31.56
C ALA A 295 11.75 -25.05 -31.67
N LEU A 296 10.87 -24.79 -30.69
CA LEU A 296 9.49 -25.27 -30.70
C LEU A 296 8.55 -24.40 -31.55
N LEU A 297 8.90 -23.15 -31.85
CA LEU A 297 8.16 -22.32 -32.80
C LEU A 297 8.18 -22.91 -34.22
N GLU A 298 9.25 -23.64 -34.55
CA GLU A 298 9.43 -24.34 -35.83
C GLU A 298 8.80 -25.74 -35.84
N SER A 299 8.08 -26.15 -34.78
CA SER A 299 7.38 -27.43 -34.76
C SER A 299 6.14 -27.42 -35.64
N ALA A 300 5.78 -28.58 -36.17
CA ALA A 300 4.57 -28.74 -36.98
C ALA A 300 3.31 -28.40 -36.17
N GLU A 301 3.29 -28.74 -34.88
CA GLU A 301 2.17 -28.43 -33.99
C GLU A 301 1.99 -26.91 -33.78
N ALA A 302 3.09 -26.17 -33.59
CA ALA A 302 3.05 -24.73 -33.42
C ALA A 302 2.66 -24.02 -34.73
N GLN A 303 3.18 -24.48 -35.88
CA GLN A 303 2.81 -23.96 -37.20
C GLN A 303 1.34 -24.21 -37.52
N ALA A 304 0.83 -25.42 -37.28
CA ALA A 304 -0.57 -25.77 -37.50
C ALA A 304 -1.53 -24.93 -36.62
N GLU A 305 -1.15 -24.66 -35.37
CA GLU A 305 -1.92 -23.79 -34.48
C GLU A 305 -1.97 -22.34 -35.00
N ALA A 306 -0.85 -21.82 -35.50
CA ALA A 306 -0.77 -20.50 -36.10
C ALA A 306 -1.69 -20.39 -37.32
N GLU A 307 -1.64 -21.37 -38.23
CA GLU A 307 -2.48 -21.43 -39.43
C GLU A 307 -3.96 -21.50 -39.08
N ARG A 308 -4.32 -22.33 -38.08
CA ARG A 308 -5.69 -22.46 -37.58
C ARG A 308 -6.23 -21.14 -37.04
N VAL A 309 -5.47 -20.47 -36.19
CA VAL A 309 -5.87 -19.18 -35.61
C VAL A 309 -5.93 -18.08 -36.67
N PHE A 310 -4.98 -18.06 -37.60
CA PHE A 310 -5.00 -17.13 -38.74
C PHE A 310 -6.27 -17.30 -39.58
N GLY A 311 -6.67 -18.54 -39.88
CA GLY A 311 -7.91 -18.85 -40.59
C GLY A 311 -9.17 -18.36 -39.86
N ILE A 312 -9.23 -18.54 -38.53
CA ILE A 312 -10.34 -18.05 -37.69
C ILE A 312 -10.42 -16.52 -37.70
N GLU A 313 -9.30 -15.82 -37.53
CA GLU A 313 -9.28 -14.35 -37.50
C GLU A 313 -9.59 -13.75 -38.88
N ARG A 314 -9.15 -14.39 -39.97
CA ARG A 314 -9.55 -14.00 -41.33
C ARG A 314 -11.06 -14.17 -41.54
N ALA A 315 -11.66 -15.25 -41.04
CA ALA A 315 -13.10 -15.47 -41.12
C ALA A 315 -13.91 -14.42 -40.32
N ARG A 316 -13.34 -13.89 -39.23
CA ARG A 316 -13.90 -12.80 -38.42
C ARG A 316 -13.77 -11.41 -39.06
N ARG A 317 -13.20 -11.31 -40.26
CA ARG A 317 -12.91 -10.05 -40.98
C ARG A 317 -11.97 -9.11 -40.20
N SER A 318 -11.10 -9.67 -39.36
CA SER A 318 -9.98 -8.92 -38.77
C SER A 318 -9.04 -8.46 -39.89
N GLY A 319 -8.43 -7.28 -39.76
CA GLY A 319 -7.42 -6.80 -40.71
C GLY A 319 -6.23 -7.76 -40.79
N GLU A 320 -5.59 -7.90 -41.96
CA GLU A 320 -4.56 -8.93 -42.19
C GLU A 320 -3.38 -8.84 -41.21
N LEU A 321 -2.91 -7.62 -40.91
CA LEU A 321 -1.86 -7.39 -39.90
C LEU A 321 -2.26 -7.88 -38.51
N GLN A 322 -3.52 -7.64 -38.12
CA GLN A 322 -4.06 -8.09 -36.84
C GLN A 322 -4.16 -9.62 -36.79
N ALA A 323 -4.64 -10.24 -37.87
CA ALA A 323 -4.74 -11.70 -37.96
C ALA A 323 -3.36 -12.37 -37.85
N ARG A 324 -2.33 -11.81 -38.51
CA ARG A 324 -0.93 -12.28 -38.41
C ARG A 324 -0.41 -12.16 -36.98
N ALA A 325 -0.55 -10.99 -36.35
CA ALA A 325 -0.08 -10.77 -34.98
C ALA A 325 -0.74 -11.74 -33.97
N VAL A 326 -2.04 -11.98 -34.09
CA VAL A 326 -2.76 -12.93 -33.22
C VAL A 326 -2.32 -14.37 -33.49
N SER A 327 -2.07 -14.75 -34.74
CA SER A 327 -1.55 -16.09 -35.07
C SER A 327 -0.12 -16.32 -34.56
N GLU A 328 0.75 -15.30 -34.62
CA GLU A 328 2.11 -15.38 -34.06
C GLU A 328 2.09 -15.52 -32.54
N GLN A 329 1.18 -14.80 -31.87
CA GLN A 329 0.96 -14.97 -30.43
C GLN A 329 0.41 -16.37 -30.09
N ALA A 330 -0.47 -16.93 -30.92
CA ALA A 330 -0.94 -18.30 -30.76
C ALA A 330 0.18 -19.32 -30.96
N ARG A 331 1.01 -19.15 -31.98
CA ARG A 331 2.21 -19.96 -32.23
C ARG A 331 3.14 -19.99 -31.02
N ARG A 332 3.42 -18.81 -30.46
CA ARG A 332 4.27 -18.68 -29.26
C ARG A 332 3.67 -19.38 -28.04
N ARG A 333 2.38 -19.18 -27.77
CA ARG A 333 1.69 -19.87 -26.67
C ARG A 333 1.68 -21.39 -26.86
N CYS A 334 1.53 -21.87 -28.09
CA CYS A 334 1.62 -23.30 -28.40
C CYS A 334 3.02 -23.85 -28.09
N ALA A 335 4.08 -23.17 -28.53
CA ALA A 335 5.46 -23.54 -28.23
C ALA A 335 5.74 -23.58 -26.71
N GLU A 336 5.25 -22.58 -25.95
CA GLU A 336 5.39 -22.55 -24.49
C GLU A 336 4.65 -23.72 -23.81
N LEU A 337 3.46 -24.09 -24.30
CA LEU A 337 2.71 -25.26 -23.79
C LEU A 337 3.40 -26.59 -24.13
N LEU A 338 3.93 -26.73 -25.35
CA LEU A 338 4.70 -27.90 -25.76
C LEU A 338 5.96 -28.06 -24.90
N LEU A 339 6.64 -26.95 -24.61
CA LEU A 339 7.81 -26.95 -23.71
C LEU A 339 7.39 -27.45 -22.32
N ALA A 340 6.33 -26.89 -21.74
CA ALA A 340 5.85 -27.31 -20.43
C ALA A 340 5.48 -28.81 -20.38
N GLN A 341 4.83 -29.31 -21.42
CA GLN A 341 4.50 -30.73 -21.56
C GLN A 341 5.76 -31.59 -21.63
N ARG A 342 6.71 -31.27 -22.50
CA ARG A 342 7.96 -32.05 -22.63
C ARG A 342 8.81 -31.99 -21.38
N LEU A 343 8.85 -30.84 -20.70
CA LEU A 343 9.58 -30.67 -19.44
C LEU A 343 9.02 -31.58 -18.33
N SER A 344 7.70 -31.76 -18.28
CA SER A 344 7.07 -32.71 -17.36
C SER A 344 7.49 -34.17 -17.64
N GLN A 345 7.66 -34.53 -18.91
CA GLN A 345 8.15 -35.86 -19.30
C GLN A 345 9.61 -36.06 -18.90
N VAL A 346 10.48 -35.07 -19.16
CA VAL A 346 11.91 -35.11 -18.74
C VAL A 346 12.03 -35.28 -17.23
N ARG A 347 11.24 -34.52 -16.46
CA ARG A 347 11.22 -34.61 -14.99
C ARG A 347 10.71 -35.96 -14.48
N ALA A 348 9.84 -36.64 -15.23
CA ALA A 348 9.40 -37.99 -14.89
C ALA A 348 10.52 -39.03 -15.10
N VAL A 349 11.42 -38.81 -16.07
CA VAL A 349 12.61 -39.68 -16.29
C VAL A 349 13.66 -39.48 -15.20
N ASP A 350 13.85 -38.24 -14.76
CA ASP A 350 14.89 -37.86 -13.79
C ASP A 350 14.50 -38.17 -12.34
N ARG A 351 13.21 -38.37 -12.07
CA ARG A 351 12.76 -38.85 -10.76
C ARG A 351 13.13 -40.33 -10.64
N PRO A 352 13.94 -40.75 -9.64
CA PRO A 352 14.12 -42.17 -9.36
C PRO A 352 12.73 -42.79 -9.17
N SER A 353 12.52 -44.02 -9.63
CA SER A 353 11.27 -44.75 -9.46
C SER A 353 11.02 -45.03 -7.96
N ALA A 354 10.63 -44.00 -7.22
CA ALA A 354 9.99 -44.14 -5.94
C ALA A 354 8.59 -44.65 -6.24
N SER A 355 8.46 -45.97 -6.41
CA SER A 355 7.20 -46.64 -6.16
C SER A 355 6.96 -46.61 -4.65
N GLU A 356 6.69 -45.43 -4.09
CA GLU A 356 5.76 -45.41 -2.97
C GLU A 356 4.41 -45.73 -3.60
N GLU A 357 3.97 -46.98 -3.44
CA GLU A 357 2.57 -47.33 -3.65
C GLU A 357 1.73 -46.25 -2.98
N VAL A 358 1.04 -45.45 -3.78
CA VAL A 358 0.06 -44.51 -3.26
C VAL A 358 -1.03 -45.36 -2.64
N VAL A 359 -0.89 -45.60 -1.34
CA VAL A 359 -1.87 -46.35 -0.57
C VAL A 359 -3.21 -45.66 -0.74
N GLY A 360 -4.23 -46.43 -1.12
CA GLY A 360 -5.55 -45.90 -1.44
C GLY A 360 -6.10 -45.05 -0.30
N TRP A 361 -6.93 -44.05 -0.64
CA TRP A 361 -7.48 -43.08 0.31
C TRP A 361 -8.00 -43.66 1.64
N ARG A 362 -8.58 -44.87 1.60
CA ARG A 362 -9.01 -45.62 2.80
C ARG A 362 -7.88 -45.90 3.79
N GLN A 363 -6.70 -46.27 3.32
CA GLN A 363 -5.57 -46.66 4.15
C GLN A 363 -4.91 -45.43 4.77
N ARG A 364 -4.80 -44.33 4.02
CA ARG A 364 -4.41 -43.01 4.56
C ARG A 364 -5.36 -42.49 5.64
N MET A 365 -6.67 -42.70 5.48
CA MET A 365 -7.65 -42.32 6.49
C MET A 365 -7.46 -43.10 7.80
N VAL A 366 -7.11 -44.40 7.71
CA VAL A 366 -6.79 -45.22 8.89
C VAL A 366 -5.52 -44.72 9.58
N GLU A 367 -4.48 -44.38 8.83
CA GLU A 367 -3.23 -43.82 9.37
C GLU A 367 -3.43 -42.45 10.04
N LEU A 368 -4.23 -41.57 9.43
CA LEU A 368 -4.56 -40.26 10.00
C LEU A 368 -5.43 -40.37 11.25
N ALA A 369 -6.37 -41.32 11.28
CA ALA A 369 -7.18 -41.59 12.46
C ALA A 369 -6.37 -42.23 13.61
N ALA A 370 -5.31 -42.96 13.30
CA ALA A 370 -4.41 -43.56 14.29
C ALA A 370 -3.38 -42.57 14.86
N ARG A 371 -3.30 -41.35 14.32
CA ARG A 371 -2.37 -40.32 14.79
C ARG A 371 -2.90 -39.68 16.08
N PRO A 372 -2.14 -39.70 17.19
CA PRO A 372 -2.54 -39.00 18.41
C PRO A 372 -2.67 -37.50 18.12
N LEU A 373 -3.80 -36.91 18.50
CA LEU A 373 -3.97 -35.46 18.51
C LEU A 373 -3.31 -34.94 19.78
N ASP A 374 -2.06 -34.49 19.68
CA ASP A 374 -1.44 -33.76 20.79
C ASP A 374 -2.07 -32.36 20.90
N GLU A 375 -2.47 -32.06 22.15
CA GLU A 375 -2.98 -30.78 22.67
C GLU A 375 -4.40 -30.37 22.23
N GLU A 376 -5.38 -30.85 23.00
CA GLU A 376 -6.67 -30.18 23.16
C GLU A 376 -6.45 -28.71 23.50
N ILE A 377 -6.83 -27.83 22.57
CA ILE A 377 -7.07 -26.42 22.83
C ILE A 377 -8.07 -26.32 23.98
N ARG A 378 -7.58 -26.11 25.21
CA ARG A 378 -8.42 -25.75 26.35
C ARG A 378 -8.99 -24.37 26.10
N VAL A 379 -10.17 -24.33 25.48
CA VAL A 379 -11.01 -23.13 25.48
C VAL A 379 -11.41 -22.85 26.93
N PRO A 380 -11.06 -21.69 27.52
CA PRO A 380 -11.48 -21.37 28.88
C PRO A 380 -13.01 -21.24 28.92
N GLN A 381 -13.69 -22.12 29.63
CA GLN A 381 -15.11 -21.93 29.94
C GLN A 381 -15.25 -20.74 30.90
N PRO A 382 -16.15 -19.77 30.62
CA PRO A 382 -16.47 -18.74 31.58
C PRO A 382 -17.17 -19.37 32.78
N ALA A 383 -16.69 -19.06 33.98
CA ALA A 383 -17.21 -19.59 35.23
C ALA A 383 -18.70 -19.27 35.38
N ALA A 384 -19.51 -20.33 35.52
CA ALA A 384 -20.90 -20.23 35.89
C ALA A 384 -21.03 -20.14 37.42
N GLY A 385 -21.70 -19.09 37.90
CA GLY A 385 -22.44 -19.09 39.17
C GLY A 385 -21.84 -18.26 40.31
N GLY A 386 -22.62 -17.27 40.78
CA GLY A 386 -22.34 -16.56 42.03
C GLY A 386 -23.18 -15.31 42.30
N CYS A 387 -24.50 -15.49 42.40
CA CYS A 387 -25.57 -14.62 42.94
C CYS A 387 -25.18 -13.38 43.78
N ARG A 388 -25.91 -12.25 43.62
CA ARG A 388 -26.99 -11.85 44.56
C ARG A 388 -27.69 -10.54 44.17
N GLU A 389 -29.01 -10.63 44.30
CA GLU A 389 -30.02 -9.62 44.59
C GLU A 389 -29.53 -8.30 45.18
N ALA A 390 -29.94 -7.18 44.57
CA ALA A 390 -30.24 -5.96 45.30
C ALA A 390 -31.27 -5.08 44.55
N VAL A 391 -32.51 -5.17 45.04
CA VAL A 391 -33.43 -4.05 45.29
C VAL A 391 -34.08 -3.35 44.10
N SER A 392 -35.33 -3.75 43.84
CA SER A 392 -36.41 -2.81 43.58
C SER A 392 -36.72 -2.02 44.85
N ALA A 393 -36.59 -0.69 44.83
CA ALA A 393 -37.39 0.31 45.58
C ALA A 393 -36.76 1.72 45.51
N ALA A 394 -37.27 2.57 44.62
CA ALA A 394 -37.60 4.00 44.82
C ALA A 394 -38.06 4.61 43.49
#